data_AF-A0A9D1TMF7-F1
#
_entry.id   AF-A0A9D1TMF7-F1
#
_cell.length_a   1.000
_cell.length_b   1.000
_cell.length_c   1.000
_cell.angle_alpha   90.00
_cell.angle_beta   90.00
_cell.angle_gamma   90.00
#
_symmetry.space_group_name_H-M   'P 1'
#
loop_
_entity.id
_entity.type
_entity.pdbx_description
1 polymer ?
#
loop_
_entity_poly.entity_id
_entity_poly.type
_entity_poly.pdbx_seq_one_letter_code
_entity_poly.pdbx_strand_id
1 'polypeptide(L)'
;MQFDIFNKTAAAAILAAAMLIGSINAYAVESEYDYDFQIDVSAFSNASAGTISADTPAGTTAAITENGSKLYVNGHERYLSSPMIYADGTLMAALTSLPDFIQCSVYYDPSLYTAYVINSDYSIKIALGSNLAVINNTYTEEWSAPLINYYGTLYVPLESLMNSLWYTVDFTNYDCVNIVSHTPQDYQYSYIGGVHVCYIDPLNIKAEAIVNKSAESSGKSNYSNSTFFGWEATGNTYSVGIIVSDGQVISNYITHGSPVTTLIVHYDGSVEIKRVSNIYEEENVLFAVSGCGVLPTVTASEEGFVGTFDIDRYTNRTYIGYNPDMDKIVLCVSSSTTLARAGQVLSSLGCMSGLALDGGGSAALGLDNGVRFTSDGRKQYAVLYWE
;
A
#
# COMPACT_ATOMS: atom_id res chain seq x y z
N MET A 1 7.35 80.31 15.33
CA MET A 1 5.99 79.88 14.95
C MET A 1 6.12 79.24 13.56
N GLN A 2 6.92 78.20 13.40
CA GLN A 2 6.69 76.77 13.67
C GLN A 2 5.52 76.20 12.84
N PHE A 3 5.80 75.91 11.57
CA PHE A 3 5.05 74.97 10.73
C PHE A 3 6.03 74.24 9.80
N ASP A 4 5.78 72.93 9.65
CA ASP A 4 6.21 72.03 8.57
C ASP A 4 7.68 71.62 8.43
N ILE A 5 8.17 70.85 9.42
CA ILE A 5 9.32 69.93 9.23
C ILE A 5 8.89 68.45 9.24
N PHE A 6 7.63 68.12 9.52
CA PHE A 6 7.18 66.72 9.64
C PHE A 6 6.61 66.07 8.37
N ASN A 7 6.58 66.75 7.22
CA ASN A 7 5.96 66.21 6.00
C ASN A 7 6.94 65.67 4.93
N LYS A 8 8.26 65.73 5.15
CA LYS A 8 9.24 65.24 4.16
C LYS A 8 9.84 63.86 4.47
N THR A 9 9.76 63.40 5.72
CA THR A 9 10.21 62.05 6.12
C THR A 9 9.13 60.98 5.91
N ALA A 10 7.84 61.32 5.95
CA ALA A 10 6.76 60.39 5.63
C ALA A 10 6.69 60.04 4.14
N ALA A 11 6.98 61.00 3.25
CA ALA A 11 6.99 60.77 1.80
C ALA A 11 8.15 59.87 1.34
N ALA A 12 9.31 59.95 2.00
CA ALA A 12 10.46 59.08 1.70
C ALA A 12 10.24 57.63 2.20
N ALA A 13 9.53 57.44 3.31
CA ALA A 13 9.20 56.11 3.82
C ALA A 13 8.16 55.38 2.94
N ILE A 14 7.21 56.12 2.35
CA ILE A 14 6.19 55.54 1.45
C ILE A 14 6.79 55.19 0.07
N LEU A 15 7.77 55.96 -0.43
CA LEU A 15 8.42 55.66 -1.70
C LEU A 15 9.43 54.49 -1.61
N ALA A 16 10.09 54.30 -0.46
CA ALA A 16 10.93 53.13 -0.21
C ALA A 16 10.09 51.85 -0.03
N ALA A 17 8.90 51.95 0.58
CA ALA A 17 7.94 50.84 0.63
C ALA A 17 7.38 50.50 -0.77
N ALA A 18 7.17 51.49 -1.64
CA ALA A 18 6.69 51.27 -3.01
C ALA A 18 7.75 50.69 -3.96
N MET A 19 9.05 50.91 -3.73
CA MET A 19 10.13 50.33 -4.54
C MET A 19 10.63 48.94 -4.06
N LEU A 20 10.30 48.53 -2.82
CA LEU A 20 10.56 47.17 -2.34
C LEU A 20 9.45 46.16 -2.68
N ILE A 21 8.31 46.62 -3.20
CA ILE A 21 7.22 45.76 -3.71
C ILE A 21 7.38 45.49 -5.22
N GLY A 22 8.30 46.19 -5.91
CA GLY A 22 8.48 46.14 -7.36
C GLY A 22 9.56 45.19 -7.91
N SER A 23 10.23 44.39 -7.07
CA SER A 23 11.30 43.48 -7.48
C SER A 23 11.22 42.10 -6.83
N ILE A 24 9.99 41.65 -6.56
CA ILE A 24 9.72 40.23 -6.38
C ILE A 24 9.63 39.66 -7.80
N ASN A 25 10.66 38.91 -8.21
CA ASN A 25 10.49 38.01 -9.34
C ASN A 25 9.31 37.11 -8.98
N ALA A 26 8.21 37.30 -9.70
CA ALA A 26 7.12 36.36 -9.74
C ALA A 26 7.69 35.06 -10.32
N TYR A 27 8.20 34.19 -9.47
CA TYR A 27 8.04 32.77 -9.72
C TYR A 27 6.53 32.56 -9.68
N ALA A 28 5.96 32.37 -10.87
CA ALA A 28 4.66 31.77 -11.01
C ALA A 28 4.73 30.45 -10.24
N VAL A 29 4.19 30.45 -9.02
CA VAL A 29 3.67 29.23 -8.43
C VAL A 29 2.41 28.99 -9.23
N GLU A 30 2.50 28.13 -10.23
CA GLU A 30 1.33 27.50 -10.83
C GLU A 30 0.61 26.79 -9.68
N SER A 31 -0.45 27.43 -9.18
CA SER A 31 -1.43 26.78 -8.33
C SER A 31 -2.30 25.90 -9.23
N GLU A 32 -1.75 24.78 -9.67
CA GLU A 32 -2.50 23.67 -10.23
C GLU A 32 -2.80 22.67 -9.11
N TYR A 33 -3.79 23.01 -8.28
CA TYR A 33 -4.60 22.01 -7.59
C TYR A 33 -6.05 22.48 -7.70
N ASP A 34 -6.50 22.55 -8.95
CA ASP A 34 -7.92 22.49 -9.26
C ASP A 34 -8.30 21.01 -9.06
N TYR A 35 -8.87 20.68 -7.89
CA TYR A 35 -9.54 19.40 -7.68
C TYR A 35 -10.86 19.41 -8.43
N ASP A 36 -10.77 19.50 -9.76
CA ASP A 36 -11.83 19.05 -10.63
C ASP A 36 -11.58 17.55 -10.78
N PHE A 37 -12.34 16.74 -10.03
CA PHE A 37 -12.37 15.28 -10.17
C PHE A 37 -12.97 14.96 -11.54
N GLN A 38 -12.20 15.21 -12.60
CA GLN A 38 -12.48 14.76 -13.94
C GLN A 38 -11.85 13.38 -14.05
N ILE A 39 -12.71 12.35 -14.05
CA ILE A 39 -12.32 11.01 -14.42
C ILE A 39 -11.77 11.11 -15.85
N ASP A 40 -10.46 10.98 -16.01
CA ASP A 40 -9.82 10.92 -17.31
C ASP A 40 -10.22 9.62 -18.01
N VAL A 41 -11.35 9.68 -18.72
CA VAL A 41 -11.89 8.57 -19.53
C VAL A 41 -11.01 8.24 -20.74
N SER A 42 -9.96 9.01 -21.03
CA SER A 42 -9.07 8.74 -22.17
C SER A 42 -8.07 7.61 -21.90
N ALA A 43 -7.79 7.29 -20.64
CA ALA A 43 -7.03 6.10 -20.25
C ALA A 43 -7.80 4.77 -20.46
N PHE A 44 -9.09 4.85 -20.83
CA PHE A 44 -9.99 3.70 -20.99
C PHE A 44 -10.09 3.20 -22.44
N SER A 45 -9.32 3.77 -23.37
CA SER A 45 -9.26 3.30 -24.77
C SER A 45 -7.93 2.60 -25.08
N ASN A 46 -7.64 1.48 -24.42
CA ASN A 46 -6.65 0.55 -24.96
C ASN A 46 -7.36 -0.63 -25.62
N ALA A 47 -7.57 -0.41 -26.92
CA ALA A 47 -8.07 -1.32 -27.93
C ALA A 47 -7.15 -2.52 -28.18
N SER A 48 -6.81 -3.25 -27.12
CA SER A 48 -6.28 -4.61 -27.17
C SER A 48 -7.01 -5.57 -26.22
N ALA A 49 -8.09 -5.11 -25.56
CA ALA A 49 -9.13 -5.98 -25.05
C ALA A 49 -9.83 -6.65 -26.25
N GLY A 50 -9.94 -7.98 -26.23
CA GLY A 50 -10.74 -8.72 -27.20
C GLY A 50 -12.09 -8.03 -27.41
N THR A 51 -12.51 -7.95 -28.67
CA THR A 51 -13.65 -7.19 -29.15
C THR A 51 -14.82 -7.26 -28.16
N ILE A 52 -15.04 -6.18 -27.39
CA ILE A 52 -16.28 -5.99 -26.66
C ILE A 52 -17.32 -5.72 -27.76
N SER A 53 -18.03 -6.79 -28.12
CA SER A 53 -19.11 -6.75 -29.09
C SER A 53 -20.13 -5.71 -28.64
N ALA A 54 -20.43 -4.74 -29.51
CA ALA A 54 -21.52 -3.78 -29.31
C ALA A 54 -22.92 -4.45 -29.28
N ASP A 55 -22.97 -5.77 -29.51
CA ASP A 55 -24.12 -6.62 -29.25
C ASP A 55 -23.87 -7.48 -28.00
N THR A 56 -24.38 -7.07 -26.85
CA THR A 56 -24.93 -8.06 -25.90
C THR A 56 -26.27 -7.55 -25.35
N PRO A 57 -27.36 -7.76 -26.12
CA PRO A 57 -28.71 -7.76 -25.58
C PRO A 57 -28.80 -8.85 -24.51
N ALA A 58 -29.41 -8.54 -23.36
CA ALA A 58 -29.84 -9.46 -22.30
C ALA A 58 -29.59 -10.95 -22.56
N GLY A 59 -28.52 -11.51 -22.00
CA GLY A 59 -28.33 -12.96 -21.98
C GLY A 59 -26.89 -13.38 -21.78
N THR A 60 -26.69 -14.27 -20.81
CA THR A 60 -25.50 -15.12 -20.74
C THR A 60 -25.77 -16.39 -21.55
N THR A 61 -24.73 -16.94 -22.21
CA THR A 61 -24.79 -18.28 -22.83
C THR A 61 -24.45 -19.40 -21.84
N ALA A 62 -24.11 -19.05 -20.60
CA ALA A 62 -23.76 -19.99 -19.56
C ALA A 62 -24.94 -20.91 -19.21
N ALA A 63 -24.65 -22.17 -18.89
CA ALA A 63 -25.62 -23.06 -18.30
C ALA A 63 -25.94 -22.58 -16.87
N ILE A 64 -27.17 -22.10 -16.67
CA ILE A 64 -27.63 -21.58 -15.38
C ILE A 64 -28.40 -22.64 -14.59
N THR A 65 -28.06 -22.79 -13.32
CA THR A 65 -28.83 -23.57 -12.34
C THR A 65 -29.04 -22.74 -11.08
N GLU A 66 -30.26 -22.74 -10.53
CA GLU A 66 -30.53 -22.06 -9.27
C GLU A 66 -29.77 -22.74 -8.12
N ASN A 67 -29.13 -21.94 -7.27
CA ASN A 67 -28.51 -22.42 -6.05
C ASN A 67 -29.53 -22.28 -4.90
N GLY A 68 -29.91 -23.41 -4.31
CA GLY A 68 -30.82 -23.46 -3.15
C GLY A 68 -30.14 -23.32 -1.80
N SER A 69 -28.82 -23.12 -1.78
CA SER A 69 -28.02 -23.03 -0.57
C SER A 69 -28.24 -21.70 0.14
N LYS A 70 -28.20 -21.74 1.48
CA LYS A 70 -28.26 -20.54 2.31
C LYS A 70 -26.89 -19.86 2.38
N LEU A 71 -26.86 -18.54 2.40
CA LEU A 71 -25.64 -17.79 2.66
C LEU A 71 -25.47 -17.55 4.17
N TYR A 72 -24.28 -17.82 4.67
CA TYR A 72 -23.85 -17.45 6.02
C TYR A 72 -22.66 -16.50 5.92
N VAL A 73 -22.60 -15.54 6.83
CA VAL A 73 -21.40 -14.71 7.07
C VAL A 73 -20.98 -14.93 8.51
N ASN A 74 -19.77 -15.44 8.72
CA ASN A 74 -19.24 -15.82 10.04
C ASN A 74 -20.20 -16.74 10.81
N GLY A 75 -20.79 -17.73 10.13
CA GLY A 75 -21.74 -18.66 10.74
C GLY A 75 -23.13 -18.07 11.04
N HIS A 76 -23.41 -16.83 10.64
CA HIS A 76 -24.74 -16.23 10.75
C HIS A 76 -25.44 -16.17 9.40
N GLU A 77 -26.65 -16.72 9.30
CA GLU A 77 -27.46 -16.69 8.08
C GLU A 77 -27.69 -15.25 7.61
N ARG A 78 -27.66 -15.05 6.29
CA ARG A 78 -27.94 -13.78 5.62
C ARG A 78 -29.02 -13.99 4.58
N TYR A 79 -29.95 -13.04 4.54
CA TYR A 79 -30.99 -13.01 3.52
C TYR A 79 -30.43 -12.31 2.28
N LEU A 80 -30.73 -12.85 1.10
CA LEU A 80 -30.33 -12.28 -0.17
C LEU A 80 -31.54 -11.70 -0.88
N SER A 81 -31.40 -10.50 -1.43
CA SER A 81 -32.43 -9.89 -2.29
C SER A 81 -32.79 -10.78 -3.49
N SER A 82 -31.84 -11.58 -3.96
CA SER A 82 -31.96 -12.50 -5.09
C SER A 82 -31.21 -13.80 -4.78
N PRO A 83 -31.68 -14.97 -5.25
CA PRO A 83 -31.00 -16.23 -5.02
C PRO A 83 -29.61 -16.25 -5.67
N MET A 84 -28.67 -17.00 -5.10
CA MET A 84 -27.42 -17.33 -5.80
C MET A 84 -27.72 -18.27 -6.97
N ILE A 85 -26.83 -18.30 -7.96
CA ILE A 85 -26.94 -19.21 -9.11
C ILE A 85 -25.59 -19.83 -9.43
N TYR A 86 -25.57 -20.99 -10.06
CA TYR A 86 -24.39 -21.50 -10.76
C TYR A 86 -24.45 -21.09 -12.23
N ALA A 87 -23.37 -20.51 -12.73
CA ALA A 87 -23.14 -20.25 -14.15
C ALA A 87 -21.90 -21.01 -14.61
N ASP A 88 -22.08 -22.02 -15.48
CA ASP A 88 -21.01 -22.93 -15.94
C ASP A 88 -20.18 -23.53 -14.78
N GLY A 89 -20.86 -23.85 -13.67
CA GLY A 89 -20.23 -24.41 -12.47
C GLY A 89 -19.60 -23.40 -11.51
N THR A 90 -19.56 -22.10 -11.86
CA THR A 90 -19.12 -21.04 -10.94
C THR A 90 -20.30 -20.53 -10.13
N LEU A 91 -20.13 -20.44 -8.80
CA LEU A 91 -21.15 -19.83 -7.95
C LEU A 91 -21.16 -18.31 -8.13
N MET A 92 -22.33 -17.77 -8.40
CA MET A 92 -22.55 -16.37 -8.64
C MET A 92 -23.50 -15.78 -7.60
N ALA A 93 -23.21 -14.57 -7.14
CA ALA A 93 -24.10 -13.79 -6.29
C ALA A 93 -24.65 -12.59 -7.05
N ALA A 94 -25.90 -12.22 -6.76
CA ALA A 94 -26.48 -11.01 -7.32
C ALA A 94 -25.77 -9.78 -6.73
N LEU A 95 -25.34 -8.87 -7.60
CA LEU A 95 -24.67 -7.63 -7.19
C LEU A 95 -25.51 -6.82 -6.20
N THR A 96 -26.85 -6.83 -6.36
CA THR A 96 -27.76 -6.10 -5.48
C THR A 96 -27.86 -6.68 -4.07
N SER A 97 -27.48 -7.94 -3.87
CA SER A 97 -27.52 -8.58 -2.55
C SER A 97 -26.25 -8.35 -1.75
N LEU A 98 -25.15 -7.90 -2.37
CA LEU A 98 -23.88 -7.71 -1.66
C LEU A 98 -24.00 -6.79 -0.42
N PRO A 99 -24.66 -5.62 -0.49
CA PRO A 99 -24.77 -4.73 0.67
C PRO A 99 -25.50 -5.35 1.87
N ASP A 100 -26.29 -6.41 1.65
CA ASP A 100 -27.04 -7.10 2.72
C ASP A 100 -26.13 -7.96 3.61
N PHE A 101 -24.94 -8.33 3.12
CA PHE A 101 -24.07 -9.28 3.83
C PHE A 101 -22.59 -8.90 3.89
N ILE A 102 -22.16 -7.93 3.09
CA ILE A 102 -20.86 -7.26 3.22
C ILE A 102 -21.05 -5.74 3.27
N GLN A 103 -20.21 -5.04 4.03
CA GLN A 103 -20.29 -3.58 4.17
C GLN A 103 -19.77 -2.87 2.90
N CYS A 104 -20.54 -2.93 1.82
CA CYS A 104 -20.20 -2.30 0.55
C CYS A 104 -21.37 -1.54 -0.06
N SER A 105 -21.05 -0.61 -0.96
CA SER A 105 -21.97 -0.01 -1.91
C SER A 105 -21.76 -0.63 -3.29
N VAL A 106 -22.84 -0.75 -4.07
CA VAL A 106 -22.78 -1.30 -5.43
C VAL A 106 -23.46 -0.34 -6.39
N TYR A 107 -22.83 -0.12 -7.54
CA TYR A 107 -23.32 0.76 -8.60
C TYR A 107 -23.13 0.09 -9.96
N TYR A 108 -24.03 0.33 -10.91
CA TYR A 108 -23.90 -0.13 -12.28
C TYR A 108 -24.12 1.03 -13.23
N ASP A 109 -23.15 1.25 -14.11
CA ASP A 109 -23.24 2.22 -15.19
C ASP A 109 -23.70 1.51 -16.47
N PRO A 110 -24.95 1.70 -16.91
CA PRO A 110 -25.47 1.06 -18.12
C PRO A 110 -24.85 1.62 -19.41
N SER A 111 -24.28 2.82 -19.38
CA SER A 111 -23.63 3.42 -20.56
C SER A 111 -22.25 2.81 -20.81
N LEU A 112 -21.57 2.40 -19.73
CA LEU A 112 -20.26 1.75 -19.76
C LEU A 112 -20.34 0.23 -19.63
N TYR A 113 -21.56 -0.33 -19.45
CA TYR A 113 -21.78 -1.72 -19.09
C TYR A 113 -20.89 -2.20 -17.94
N THR A 114 -20.66 -1.35 -16.94
CA THR A 114 -19.65 -1.59 -15.89
C THR A 114 -20.29 -1.55 -14.51
N ALA A 115 -20.04 -2.60 -13.72
CA ALA A 115 -20.38 -2.66 -12.32
C ALA A 115 -19.22 -2.18 -11.46
N TYR A 116 -19.57 -1.54 -10.34
CA TYR A 116 -18.67 -1.03 -9.33
C TYR A 116 -19.09 -1.57 -7.97
N VAL A 117 -18.15 -2.13 -7.23
CA VAL A 117 -18.31 -2.56 -5.83
C VAL A 117 -17.34 -1.73 -4.99
N ILE A 118 -17.87 -1.00 -4.01
CA ILE A 118 -17.11 -0.05 -3.19
C ILE A 118 -17.23 -0.49 -1.73
N ASN A 119 -16.12 -0.83 -1.09
CA ASN A 119 -16.06 -1.13 0.33
C ASN A 119 -15.07 -0.16 0.98
N SER A 120 -15.59 0.86 1.66
CA SER A 120 -14.79 1.99 2.17
C SER A 120 -13.97 2.62 1.02
N ASP A 121 -12.65 2.71 1.14
CA ASP A 121 -11.77 3.25 0.09
C ASP A 121 -11.39 2.23 -0.99
N TYR A 122 -11.87 0.99 -0.86
CA TYR A 122 -11.62 -0.05 -1.83
C TYR A 122 -12.68 -0.08 -2.93
N SER A 123 -12.25 -0.16 -4.19
CA SER A 123 -13.15 -0.21 -5.34
C SER A 123 -12.77 -1.30 -6.32
N ILE A 124 -13.76 -2.06 -6.75
CA ILE A 124 -13.64 -3.04 -7.83
C ILE A 124 -14.55 -2.60 -8.96
N LYS A 125 -14.05 -2.55 -10.18
CA LYS A 125 -14.86 -2.34 -11.39
C LYS A 125 -14.71 -3.52 -12.34
N ILE A 126 -15.81 -3.95 -12.93
CA ILE A 126 -15.85 -5.07 -13.88
C ILE A 126 -16.91 -4.82 -14.95
N ALA A 127 -16.53 -5.03 -16.21
CA ALA A 127 -17.42 -4.87 -17.34
C ALA A 127 -18.29 -6.12 -17.55
N LEU A 128 -19.52 -5.93 -18.04
CA LEU A 128 -20.44 -7.01 -18.39
C LEU A 128 -19.83 -7.89 -19.49
N GLY A 129 -19.84 -9.20 -19.27
CA GLY A 129 -19.21 -10.18 -20.16
C GLY A 129 -17.69 -10.30 -20.01
N SER A 130 -17.05 -9.47 -19.17
CA SER A 130 -15.62 -9.57 -18.86
C SER A 130 -15.41 -10.36 -17.57
N ASN A 131 -14.35 -11.18 -17.53
CA ASN A 131 -13.79 -11.76 -16.32
C ASN A 131 -12.57 -10.98 -15.81
N LEU A 132 -12.18 -9.88 -16.46
CA LEU A 132 -11.11 -9.01 -15.99
C LEU A 132 -11.71 -7.93 -15.07
N ALA A 133 -11.40 -8.02 -13.78
CA ALA A 133 -11.71 -7.01 -12.79
C ALA A 133 -10.55 -6.02 -12.64
N VAL A 134 -10.86 -4.74 -12.46
CA VAL A 134 -9.89 -3.70 -12.14
C VAL A 134 -10.14 -3.24 -10.71
N ILE A 135 -9.10 -3.18 -9.91
CA ILE A 135 -9.18 -2.92 -8.49
C ILE A 135 -8.38 -1.66 -8.15
N ASN A 136 -9.00 -0.77 -7.36
CA ASN A 136 -8.47 0.53 -6.97
C ASN A 136 -7.89 1.33 -8.13
N ASN A 137 -8.49 1.20 -9.32
CA ASN A 137 -8.03 1.81 -10.57
C ASN A 137 -6.57 1.54 -10.95
N THR A 138 -5.90 0.58 -10.31
CA THR A 138 -4.44 0.42 -10.39
C THR A 138 -4.01 -0.98 -10.80
N TYR A 139 -4.73 -2.04 -10.42
CA TYR A 139 -4.36 -3.41 -10.77
C TYR A 139 -5.53 -4.20 -11.33
N THR A 140 -5.23 -5.27 -12.05
CA THR A 140 -6.20 -6.14 -12.70
C THR A 140 -6.09 -7.55 -12.21
N GLU A 141 -7.24 -8.17 -11.92
CA GLU A 141 -7.35 -9.59 -11.60
C GLU A 141 -8.21 -10.29 -12.64
N GLU A 142 -7.79 -11.48 -13.05
CA GLU A 142 -8.61 -12.35 -13.90
C GLU A 142 -9.43 -13.27 -12.99
N TRP A 143 -10.75 -13.10 -13.03
CA TRP A 143 -11.72 -13.87 -12.25
C TRP A 143 -12.11 -15.17 -12.96
N SER A 144 -12.64 -16.11 -12.17
CA SER A 144 -13.01 -17.45 -12.64
C SER A 144 -14.18 -17.45 -13.64
N ALA A 145 -15.01 -16.41 -13.65
CA ALA A 145 -16.12 -16.24 -14.56
C ALA A 145 -16.40 -14.74 -14.81
N PRO A 146 -17.06 -14.38 -15.93
CA PRO A 146 -17.39 -13.00 -16.21
C PRO A 146 -18.54 -12.45 -15.35
N LEU A 147 -18.66 -11.13 -15.25
CA LEU A 147 -19.91 -10.48 -14.84
C LEU A 147 -21.00 -10.83 -15.86
N ILE A 148 -22.16 -11.29 -15.40
CA ILE A 148 -23.28 -11.68 -16.30
C ILE A 148 -24.57 -10.94 -15.95
N ASN A 149 -25.47 -10.85 -16.93
CA ASN A 149 -26.85 -10.42 -16.73
C ASN A 149 -27.78 -11.62 -16.96
N TYR A 150 -28.55 -11.98 -15.93
CA TYR A 150 -29.54 -13.05 -15.98
C TYR A 150 -30.92 -12.50 -15.57
N TYR A 151 -31.84 -12.46 -16.53
CA TYR A 151 -33.19 -11.89 -16.38
C TYR A 151 -33.22 -10.49 -15.75
N GLY A 152 -32.28 -9.62 -16.14
CA GLY A 152 -32.23 -8.24 -15.64
C GLY A 152 -31.51 -8.08 -14.29
N THR A 153 -31.04 -9.18 -13.70
CA THR A 153 -30.19 -9.14 -12.49
C THR A 153 -28.74 -9.38 -12.87
N LEU A 154 -27.84 -8.53 -12.36
CA LEU A 154 -26.40 -8.70 -12.56
C LEU A 154 -25.82 -9.63 -11.52
N TYR A 155 -24.99 -10.58 -11.98
CA TYR A 155 -24.39 -11.62 -11.15
C TYR A 155 -22.87 -11.61 -11.32
N VAL A 156 -22.18 -11.72 -10.18
CA VAL A 156 -20.72 -11.68 -10.07
C VAL A 156 -20.20 -13.00 -9.48
N PRO A 157 -19.04 -13.53 -9.92
CA PRO A 157 -18.46 -14.74 -9.32
C PRO A 157 -18.16 -14.49 -7.85
N LEU A 158 -18.87 -15.22 -6.97
CA LEU A 158 -18.86 -14.92 -5.53
C LEU A 158 -17.47 -15.13 -4.94
N GLU A 159 -16.83 -16.26 -5.22
CA GLU A 159 -15.50 -16.58 -4.68
C GLU A 159 -14.44 -15.57 -5.15
N SER A 160 -14.42 -15.25 -6.45
CA SER A 160 -13.44 -14.29 -6.99
C SER A 160 -13.63 -12.90 -6.36
N LEU A 161 -14.88 -12.41 -6.30
CA LEU A 161 -15.18 -11.14 -5.63
C LEU A 161 -14.79 -11.16 -4.15
N MET A 162 -15.17 -12.21 -3.42
CA MET A 162 -14.90 -12.33 -1.99
C MET A 162 -13.39 -12.35 -1.73
N ASN A 163 -12.62 -13.09 -2.54
CA ASN A 163 -11.17 -13.10 -2.45
C ASN A 163 -10.58 -11.71 -2.71
N SER A 164 -11.07 -10.99 -3.74
CA SER A 164 -10.65 -9.61 -4.01
C SER A 164 -11.05 -8.65 -2.88
N LEU A 165 -12.10 -8.96 -2.11
CA LEU A 165 -12.54 -8.21 -0.92
C LEU A 165 -12.00 -8.80 0.40
N TRP A 166 -11.04 -9.71 0.35
CA TRP A 166 -10.38 -10.32 1.51
C TRP A 166 -11.27 -11.17 2.42
N TYR A 167 -12.27 -11.82 1.85
CA TYR A 167 -13.08 -12.86 2.47
C TYR A 167 -12.73 -14.24 1.90
N THR A 168 -12.91 -15.30 2.69
CA THR A 168 -12.87 -16.68 2.16
C THR A 168 -14.28 -17.23 2.03
N VAL A 169 -14.52 -17.97 0.94
CA VAL A 169 -15.76 -18.70 0.72
C VAL A 169 -15.53 -20.18 1.02
N ASP A 170 -16.24 -20.69 2.01
CA ASP A 170 -16.23 -22.09 2.39
C ASP A 170 -17.44 -22.81 1.77
N PHE A 171 -17.14 -23.82 0.94
CA PHE A 171 -18.10 -24.68 0.23
C PHE A 171 -18.23 -26.09 0.85
N THR A 172 -17.62 -26.35 2.00
CA THR A 172 -17.52 -27.71 2.58
C THR A 172 -18.86 -28.36 2.90
N ASN A 173 -19.93 -27.58 3.05
CA ASN A 173 -21.28 -28.09 3.26
C ASN A 173 -22.18 -27.70 2.08
N TYR A 174 -22.58 -28.69 1.27
CA TYR A 174 -23.31 -28.48 0.01
C TYR A 174 -24.62 -27.68 0.14
N ASP A 175 -25.21 -27.62 1.35
CA ASP A 175 -26.46 -26.90 1.60
C ASP A 175 -26.23 -25.44 2.07
N CYS A 176 -24.99 -25.02 2.28
CA CYS A 176 -24.67 -23.65 2.69
C CYS A 176 -23.37 -23.12 2.11
N VAL A 177 -23.35 -21.82 1.83
CA VAL A 177 -22.14 -21.09 1.47
C VAL A 177 -21.79 -20.25 2.69
N ASN A 178 -20.61 -20.45 3.28
CA ASN A 178 -20.18 -19.66 4.43
C ASN A 178 -19.06 -18.72 3.99
N ILE A 179 -19.34 -17.43 4.01
CA ILE A 179 -18.33 -16.39 3.85
C ILE A 179 -17.74 -16.16 5.23
N VAL A 180 -16.46 -16.46 5.37
CA VAL A 180 -15.71 -16.13 6.58
C VAL A 180 -15.07 -14.78 6.32
N SER A 181 -15.54 -13.75 7.03
CA SER A 181 -14.72 -12.55 7.19
C SER A 181 -13.56 -12.97 8.06
N HIS A 182 -12.36 -12.88 7.52
CA HIS A 182 -11.20 -12.94 8.40
C HIS A 182 -11.30 -11.73 9.34
N THR A 183 -11.07 -11.94 10.63
CA THR A 183 -10.34 -10.93 11.40
C THR A 183 -9.16 -10.51 10.51
N PRO A 184 -8.92 -9.21 10.25
CA PRO A 184 -7.93 -8.79 9.26
C PRO A 184 -6.68 -9.65 9.45
N GLN A 185 -6.24 -10.38 8.41
CA GLN A 185 -4.98 -11.10 8.52
C GLN A 185 -3.95 -10.11 9.07
N ASP A 186 -3.08 -10.59 9.96
CA ASP A 186 -2.04 -9.78 10.60
C ASP A 186 -1.18 -9.01 9.56
N TYR A 187 -1.25 -9.45 8.29
CA TYR A 187 -0.81 -8.76 7.10
C TYR A 187 -1.58 -9.20 5.83
N GLN A 188 -1.45 -8.43 4.75
CA GLN A 188 -1.86 -8.79 3.39
C GLN A 188 -0.68 -8.70 2.43
N TYR A 189 -0.76 -9.39 1.29
CA TYR A 189 0.25 -9.35 0.23
C TYR A 189 -0.37 -9.05 -1.14
N SER A 190 0.34 -8.27 -1.96
CA SER A 190 0.01 -8.00 -3.35
C SER A 190 1.27 -7.89 -4.21
N TYR A 191 1.13 -8.09 -5.53
CA TYR A 191 2.19 -7.81 -6.50
C TYR A 191 1.70 -6.77 -7.51
N ILE A 192 2.17 -5.53 -7.38
CA ILE A 192 1.61 -4.37 -8.07
C ILE A 192 2.71 -3.72 -8.91
N GLY A 193 2.54 -3.66 -10.23
CA GLY A 193 3.45 -2.95 -11.12
C GLY A 193 4.92 -3.39 -11.03
N GLY A 194 5.17 -4.68 -10.74
CA GLY A 194 6.53 -5.20 -10.54
C GLY A 194 7.09 -5.06 -9.12
N VAL A 195 6.25 -4.67 -8.15
CA VAL A 195 6.62 -4.48 -6.75
C VAL A 195 5.85 -5.48 -5.89
N HIS A 196 6.55 -6.20 -5.03
CA HIS A 196 5.92 -6.96 -3.96
C HIS A 196 5.54 -6.01 -2.84
N VAL A 197 4.30 -6.06 -2.38
CA VAL A 197 3.75 -5.16 -1.36
C VAL A 197 3.13 -5.99 -0.25
N CYS A 198 3.49 -5.70 0.99
CA CYS A 198 2.88 -6.25 2.19
C CYS A 198 2.24 -5.13 2.99
N TYR A 199 0.95 -5.25 3.29
CA TYR A 199 0.23 -4.35 4.19
C TYR A 199 0.17 -5.02 5.55
N ILE A 200 0.85 -4.47 6.56
CA ILE A 200 1.07 -5.11 7.86
C ILE A 200 0.35 -4.27 8.91
N ASP A 201 -0.35 -4.92 9.84
CA ASP A 201 -0.86 -4.22 11.01
C ASP A 201 0.29 -3.61 11.83
N PRO A 202 0.24 -2.32 12.22
CA PRO A 202 1.31 -1.71 12.99
C PRO A 202 1.74 -2.53 14.22
N LEU A 203 0.80 -3.17 14.92
CA LEU A 203 1.10 -3.92 16.14
C LEU A 203 1.72 -5.31 15.89
N ASN A 204 1.73 -5.78 14.64
CA ASN A 204 2.20 -7.12 14.28
C ASN A 204 3.61 -7.16 13.69
N ILE A 205 4.18 -6.00 13.33
CA ILE A 205 5.55 -5.95 12.83
C ILE A 205 6.57 -6.08 13.97
N LYS A 206 7.61 -6.86 13.73
CA LYS A 206 8.69 -7.17 14.68
C LYS A 206 10.04 -7.19 13.99
N ALA A 207 11.11 -7.20 14.81
CA ALA A 207 12.47 -7.36 14.34
C ALA A 207 13.26 -8.34 15.22
N GLU A 208 14.20 -9.05 14.62
CA GLU A 208 15.13 -9.93 15.35
C GLU A 208 16.55 -9.74 14.83
N ALA A 209 17.53 -9.68 15.75
CA ALA A 209 18.94 -9.77 15.39
C ALA A 209 19.28 -11.22 15.03
N ILE A 210 19.63 -11.44 13.76
CA ILE A 210 19.95 -12.78 13.23
C ILE A 210 21.45 -13.03 13.06
N VAL A 211 22.28 -11.99 13.15
CA VAL A 211 23.76 -11.94 13.12
C VAL A 211 24.42 -12.99 12.21
N ASN A 212 25.01 -12.54 11.11
CA ASN A 212 25.67 -13.39 10.10
C ASN A 212 24.75 -14.42 9.41
N LYS A 213 23.45 -14.15 9.36
CA LYS A 213 22.46 -14.94 8.61
C LYS A 213 21.81 -14.07 7.54
N SER A 214 21.26 -14.71 6.50
CA SER A 214 20.41 -14.03 5.53
C SER A 214 18.97 -13.95 6.04
N ALA A 215 18.14 -13.08 5.44
CA ALA A 215 16.72 -13.00 5.81
C ALA A 215 16.01 -14.36 5.63
N GLU A 216 16.33 -15.08 4.55
CA GLU A 216 15.76 -16.39 4.22
C GLU A 216 16.15 -17.49 5.21
N SER A 217 17.27 -17.34 5.90
CA SER A 217 17.75 -18.30 6.91
C SER A 217 17.40 -17.89 8.35
N SER A 218 16.55 -16.87 8.52
CA SER A 218 16.08 -16.41 9.82
C SER A 218 15.18 -17.43 10.54
N GLY A 219 14.48 -18.28 9.79
CA GLY A 219 13.49 -19.22 10.33
C GLY A 219 12.10 -18.61 10.59
N LYS A 220 11.87 -17.36 10.16
CA LYS A 220 10.56 -16.71 10.21
C LYS A 220 9.71 -17.10 9.01
N SER A 221 8.41 -17.26 9.21
CA SER A 221 7.46 -17.58 8.13
C SER A 221 7.31 -16.39 7.18
N ASN A 222 7.03 -15.22 7.73
CA ASN A 222 6.96 -13.97 6.99
C ASN A 222 8.15 -13.10 7.34
N TYR A 223 8.89 -12.64 6.34
CA TYR A 223 10.10 -11.89 6.58
C TYR A 223 10.48 -10.95 5.45
N SER A 224 11.23 -9.92 5.81
CA SER A 224 12.05 -9.13 4.91
C SER A 224 13.35 -8.72 5.61
N ASN A 225 14.32 -8.19 4.86
CA ASN A 225 15.52 -7.65 5.48
C ASN A 225 15.24 -6.36 6.25
N SER A 226 16.16 -6.04 7.17
CA SER A 226 16.05 -4.88 8.05
C SER A 226 16.97 -3.74 7.60
N THR A 227 17.30 -2.85 8.53
CA THR A 227 18.19 -1.70 8.38
C THR A 227 19.58 -2.07 7.84
N PHE A 228 20.34 -1.05 7.45
CA PHE A 228 21.72 -1.18 6.99
C PHE A 228 22.61 -1.85 8.04
N PHE A 229 23.71 -2.46 7.60
CA PHE A 229 24.65 -3.12 8.50
C PHE A 229 26.10 -2.93 8.06
N GLY A 230 27.01 -3.09 9.01
CA GLY A 230 28.46 -3.11 8.78
C GLY A 230 29.08 -4.43 9.22
N TRP A 231 30.38 -4.56 8.99
CA TRP A 231 31.18 -5.71 9.42
C TRP A 231 32.18 -5.29 10.48
N GLU A 232 32.18 -6.01 11.60
CA GLU A 232 33.24 -5.93 12.59
C GLU A 232 34.51 -6.63 12.08
N ALA A 233 35.66 -6.27 12.63
CA ALA A 233 36.92 -6.97 12.36
C ALA A 233 36.90 -8.46 12.73
N THR A 234 35.99 -8.85 13.63
CA THR A 234 35.74 -10.24 14.06
C THR A 234 35.00 -11.07 13.00
N GLY A 235 34.46 -10.42 11.96
CA GLY A 235 33.63 -11.07 10.94
C GLY A 235 32.15 -11.16 11.32
N ASN A 236 31.71 -10.48 12.39
CA ASN A 236 30.29 -10.34 12.71
C ASN A 236 29.66 -9.12 12.03
N THR A 237 28.40 -9.25 11.65
CA THR A 237 27.58 -8.10 11.25
C THR A 237 27.15 -7.30 12.48
N TYR A 238 27.00 -5.98 12.32
CA TYR A 238 26.39 -5.08 13.30
C TYR A 238 25.42 -4.11 12.61
N SER A 239 24.37 -3.66 13.29
CA SER A 239 23.41 -2.70 12.72
C SER A 239 24.02 -1.32 12.54
N VAL A 240 23.71 -0.68 11.42
CA VAL A 240 23.97 0.74 11.14
C VAL A 240 22.63 1.48 11.24
N GLY A 241 22.08 1.55 12.44
CA GLY A 241 20.76 2.12 12.68
C GLY A 241 20.13 1.82 14.03
N ILE A 242 18.87 2.25 14.16
CA ILE A 242 17.97 1.98 15.27
C ILE A 242 17.11 0.76 14.91
N ILE A 243 16.99 -0.16 15.87
CA ILE A 243 16.06 -1.29 15.82
C ILE A 243 15.45 -1.47 17.21
N VAL A 244 14.13 -1.48 17.30
CA VAL A 244 13.35 -1.84 18.49
C VAL A 244 12.32 -2.90 18.10
N SER A 245 12.13 -3.90 18.95
CA SER A 245 11.06 -4.90 18.79
C SER A 245 10.49 -5.26 20.15
N ASP A 246 9.16 -5.34 20.25
CA ASP A 246 8.44 -5.61 21.51
C ASP A 246 8.90 -4.71 22.68
N GLY A 247 9.24 -3.45 22.37
CA GLY A 247 9.78 -2.46 23.33
C GLY A 247 11.24 -2.69 23.74
N GLN A 248 11.90 -3.73 23.23
CA GLN A 248 13.30 -3.99 23.47
C GLN A 248 14.17 -3.33 22.41
N VAL A 249 15.10 -2.46 22.84
CA VAL A 249 16.12 -1.88 21.96
C VAL A 249 17.13 -2.96 21.58
N ILE A 250 17.11 -3.36 20.31
CA ILE A 250 18.06 -4.29 19.69
C ILE A 250 19.31 -3.53 19.24
N SER A 251 19.11 -2.36 18.63
CA SER A 251 20.19 -1.46 18.22
C SER A 251 19.79 0.00 18.39
N ASN A 252 20.73 0.83 18.81
CA ASN A 252 20.63 2.28 18.83
C ASN A 252 21.99 2.84 18.42
N TYR A 253 22.46 2.47 17.23
CA TYR A 253 23.80 2.77 16.77
C TYR A 253 23.80 3.42 15.39
N ILE A 254 23.81 4.75 15.39
CA ILE A 254 23.83 5.57 14.18
C ILE A 254 25.28 5.92 13.83
N THR A 255 25.83 5.28 12.80
CA THR A 255 27.25 5.49 12.42
C THR A 255 27.51 6.78 11.65
N HIS A 256 26.47 7.41 11.11
CA HIS A 256 26.61 8.59 10.23
C HIS A 256 26.69 9.91 10.99
N GLY A 257 26.56 9.88 12.33
CA GLY A 257 26.65 11.08 13.19
C GLY A 257 25.53 12.11 12.96
N SER A 258 24.49 11.75 12.21
CA SER A 258 23.33 12.59 11.91
C SER A 258 22.05 11.81 12.23
N PRO A 259 20.95 12.49 12.64
CA PRO A 259 19.66 11.83 12.83
C PRO A 259 19.25 11.01 11.59
N VAL A 260 18.73 9.80 11.78
CA VAL A 260 18.30 8.91 10.67
C VAL A 260 16.79 8.76 10.65
N THR A 261 16.20 8.67 9.46
CA THR A 261 14.75 8.48 9.33
C THR A 261 14.38 7.11 9.89
N THR A 262 13.41 7.10 10.80
CA THR A 262 13.00 5.95 11.59
C THR A 262 11.48 5.85 11.58
N LEU A 263 10.96 4.68 11.22
CA LEU A 263 9.56 4.33 11.42
C LEU A 263 9.42 3.83 12.86
N ILE A 264 8.48 4.38 13.61
CA ILE A 264 8.21 4.10 15.01
C ILE A 264 6.74 3.70 15.12
N VAL A 265 6.49 2.58 15.77
CA VAL A 265 5.15 2.17 16.20
C VAL A 265 5.12 2.25 17.72
N HIS A 266 4.08 2.88 18.25
CA HIS A 266 3.86 2.97 19.70
C HIS A 266 2.93 1.86 20.20
N TYR A 267 2.93 1.62 21.51
CA TYR A 267 2.07 0.61 22.14
C TYR A 267 0.57 0.83 21.94
N ASP A 268 0.13 2.04 21.57
CA ASP A 268 -1.27 2.35 21.27
C ASP A 268 -1.65 2.13 19.79
N GLY A 269 -0.71 1.63 18.97
CA GLY A 269 -0.89 1.37 17.54
C GLY A 269 -0.58 2.57 16.66
N SER A 270 -0.35 3.76 17.22
CA SER A 270 0.02 4.92 16.43
C SER A 270 1.39 4.76 15.77
N VAL A 271 1.53 5.30 14.56
CA VAL A 271 2.75 5.21 13.76
C VAL A 271 3.25 6.60 13.41
N GLU A 272 4.54 6.83 13.60
CA GLU A 272 5.22 8.03 13.14
C GLU A 272 6.49 7.66 12.36
N ILE A 273 6.86 8.50 11.40
CA ILE A 273 8.10 8.35 10.63
C ILE A 273 8.83 9.68 10.72
N LYS A 274 9.93 9.71 11.47
CA LYS A 274 10.71 10.92 11.73
C LYS A 274 12.19 10.63 11.87
N ARG A 275 13.02 11.67 11.82
CA ARG A 275 14.45 11.53 12.06
C ARG A 275 14.75 11.47 13.55
N VAL A 276 15.47 10.44 13.97
CA VAL A 276 15.82 10.18 15.38
C VAL A 276 17.33 10.02 15.51
N SER A 277 17.90 10.58 16.58
CA SER A 277 19.32 10.39 16.94
C SER A 277 19.54 9.39 18.06
N ASN A 278 18.50 9.13 18.85
CA ASN A 278 18.57 8.30 20.03
C ASN A 278 17.18 7.79 20.38
N ILE A 279 16.94 6.49 20.22
CA ILE A 279 15.60 5.92 20.46
C ILE A 279 15.17 5.96 21.94
N TYR A 280 16.12 6.13 22.87
CA TYR A 280 15.80 6.26 24.31
C TYR A 280 15.14 7.60 24.67
N GLU A 281 15.09 8.55 23.74
CA GLU A 281 14.38 9.83 23.92
C GLU A 281 12.93 9.76 23.44
N GLU A 282 12.54 8.66 22.78
CA GLU A 282 11.19 8.42 22.32
C GLU A 282 10.38 7.64 23.36
N GLU A 283 9.11 7.98 23.54
CA GLU A 283 8.23 7.36 24.54
C GLU A 283 7.35 6.26 23.94
N ASN A 284 7.04 5.25 24.74
CA ASN A 284 6.06 4.19 24.41
C ASN A 284 6.35 3.45 23.09
N VAL A 285 7.61 3.32 22.69
CA VAL A 285 8.00 2.63 21.45
C VAL A 285 7.81 1.12 21.60
N LEU A 286 6.96 0.53 20.75
CA LEU A 286 6.80 -0.92 20.59
C LEU A 286 7.79 -1.46 19.56
N PHE A 287 7.85 -0.81 18.40
CA PHE A 287 8.72 -1.20 17.29
C PHE A 287 9.37 0.05 16.69
N ALA A 288 10.60 -0.09 16.25
CA ALA A 288 11.25 0.93 15.45
C ALA A 288 12.27 0.33 14.48
N VAL A 289 12.36 0.90 13.28
CA VAL A 289 13.43 0.57 12.33
C VAL A 289 13.86 1.81 11.58
N SER A 290 15.18 2.07 11.54
CA SER A 290 15.73 3.17 10.77
C SER A 290 16.19 2.74 9.38
N GLY A 291 16.25 3.70 8.47
CA GLY A 291 16.84 3.56 7.15
C GLY A 291 17.16 4.93 6.59
N CYS A 292 17.09 5.08 5.27
CA CYS A 292 17.22 6.38 4.62
C CYS A 292 15.84 6.90 4.24
N GLY A 293 15.48 8.13 4.62
CA GLY A 293 14.21 8.72 4.22
C GLY A 293 14.07 8.84 2.70
N VAL A 294 12.88 8.48 2.20
CA VAL A 294 12.53 8.54 0.77
C VAL A 294 11.23 9.27 0.48
N LEU A 295 10.38 9.47 1.50
CA LEU A 295 9.09 10.16 1.39
C LEU A 295 8.87 11.03 2.65
N PRO A 296 8.51 12.32 2.50
CA PRO A 296 8.07 13.02 1.28
C PRO A 296 9.20 13.31 0.27
N THR A 297 10.45 13.31 0.71
CA THR A 297 11.63 13.59 -0.13
C THR A 297 12.77 12.66 0.26
N VAL A 298 13.71 12.44 -0.66
CA VAL A 298 14.94 11.69 -0.36
C VAL A 298 15.88 12.53 0.50
N THR A 299 16.24 12.02 1.68
CA THR A 299 17.02 12.74 2.71
C THR A 299 18.41 12.14 2.94
N ALA A 300 18.90 11.33 2.00
CA ALA A 300 20.18 10.62 2.10
C ALA A 300 21.35 11.52 2.56
N SER A 301 21.54 12.68 1.93
CA SER A 301 22.63 13.60 2.28
C SER A 301 22.49 14.20 3.68
N GLU A 302 21.26 14.51 4.10
CA GLU A 302 20.95 15.08 5.41
C GLU A 302 21.13 14.07 6.55
N GLU A 303 20.96 12.78 6.23
CA GLU A 303 21.15 11.66 7.16
C GLU A 303 22.60 11.14 7.14
N GLY A 304 23.50 11.83 6.42
CA GLY A 304 24.93 11.51 6.39
C GLY A 304 25.32 10.38 5.43
N PHE A 305 24.42 9.95 4.55
CA PHE A 305 24.73 9.04 3.43
C PHE A 305 25.41 9.81 2.28
N VAL A 306 26.62 10.31 2.53
CA VAL A 306 27.41 11.11 1.58
C VAL A 306 28.72 10.40 1.18
N GLY A 307 29.27 10.74 0.02
CA GLY A 307 30.59 10.27 -0.40
C GLY A 307 30.59 8.82 -0.91
N THR A 308 31.30 7.91 -0.21
CA THR A 308 31.47 6.51 -0.64
C THR A 308 30.24 5.64 -0.46
N PHE A 309 29.23 6.14 0.26
CA PHE A 309 27.94 5.48 0.40
C PHE A 309 27.14 5.64 -0.90
N ASP A 310 27.32 4.70 -1.82
CA ASP A 310 26.55 4.61 -3.06
C ASP A 310 25.17 3.99 -2.79
N ILE A 311 24.30 4.78 -2.18
CA ILE A 311 22.97 4.32 -1.72
C ILE A 311 21.87 4.63 -2.72
N ASP A 312 22.05 5.57 -3.65
CA ASP A 312 21.02 5.98 -4.62
C ASP A 312 21.11 5.26 -6.00
N ARG A 313 22.06 4.34 -6.18
CA ARG A 313 22.13 3.52 -7.41
C ARG A 313 20.86 2.70 -7.68
N TYR A 314 20.67 2.29 -8.93
CA TYR A 314 19.70 1.25 -9.26
C TYR A 314 20.10 -0.08 -8.62
N THR A 315 19.23 -0.63 -7.78
CA THR A 315 19.49 -1.91 -7.11
C THR A 315 18.18 -2.54 -6.62
N ASN A 316 18.23 -3.77 -6.12
CA ASN A 316 17.07 -4.34 -5.42
C ASN A 316 16.83 -3.56 -4.13
N ARG A 317 15.60 -3.22 -3.81
CA ARG A 317 15.30 -2.43 -2.61
C ARG A 317 14.17 -3.01 -1.82
N THR A 318 14.33 -2.89 -0.51
CA THR A 318 13.25 -2.99 0.47
C THR A 318 13.01 -1.60 1.02
N TYR A 319 11.76 -1.19 1.10
CA TYR A 319 11.36 0.12 1.60
C TYR A 319 10.02 0.01 2.30
N ILE A 320 9.80 0.88 3.27
CA ILE A 320 8.68 0.78 4.20
C ILE A 320 8.10 2.17 4.47
N GLY A 321 6.77 2.25 4.56
CA GLY A 321 6.05 3.47 4.87
C GLY A 321 4.80 3.18 5.69
N TYR A 322 4.03 4.23 5.97
CA TYR A 322 2.76 4.13 6.67
C TYR A 322 1.65 4.80 5.86
N ASN A 323 0.58 4.05 5.61
CA ASN A 323 -0.65 4.54 5.01
C ASN A 323 -1.68 4.78 6.14
N PRO A 324 -2.02 6.04 6.45
CA PRO A 324 -2.95 6.36 7.53
C PRO A 324 -4.42 6.08 7.20
N ASP A 325 -4.78 6.05 5.91
CA ASP A 325 -6.16 5.79 5.49
C ASP A 325 -6.52 4.30 5.68
N MET A 326 -5.53 3.43 5.45
CA MET A 326 -5.66 1.99 5.67
C MET A 326 -5.30 1.56 7.10
N ASP A 327 -4.66 2.43 7.87
CA ASP A 327 -4.02 2.10 9.14
C ASP A 327 -3.06 0.90 9.01
N LYS A 328 -2.15 0.98 8.03
CA LYS A 328 -1.20 -0.10 7.72
C LYS A 328 0.21 0.39 7.48
N ILE A 329 1.16 -0.40 7.95
CA ILE A 329 2.55 -0.35 7.49
C ILE A 329 2.60 -0.98 6.10
N VAL A 330 3.22 -0.29 5.14
CA VAL A 330 3.37 -0.77 3.76
C VAL A 330 4.83 -1.11 3.54
N LEU A 331 5.16 -2.41 3.49
CA LEU A 331 6.49 -2.92 3.19
C LEU A 331 6.56 -3.37 1.73
N CYS A 332 7.51 -2.82 0.99
CA CYS A 332 7.67 -3.07 -0.43
C CYS A 332 9.04 -3.67 -0.74
N VAL A 333 9.09 -4.60 -1.69
CA VAL A 333 10.32 -5.14 -2.25
C VAL A 333 10.26 -5.13 -3.78
N SER A 334 11.25 -4.53 -4.42
CA SER A 334 11.33 -4.46 -5.90
C SER A 334 12.76 -4.50 -6.42
N SER A 335 12.92 -4.98 -7.65
CA SER A 335 14.20 -4.98 -8.36
C SER A 335 14.47 -3.62 -9.03
N SER A 336 15.74 -3.34 -9.32
CA SER A 336 16.17 -2.18 -10.15
C SER A 336 15.49 -0.84 -9.78
N THR A 337 15.46 -0.51 -8.49
CA THR A 337 14.76 0.65 -7.94
C THR A 337 15.78 1.66 -7.37
N THR A 338 15.53 2.96 -7.50
CA THR A 338 16.29 4.07 -6.85
C THR A 338 15.60 4.54 -5.58
N LEU A 339 16.23 5.38 -4.75
CA LEU A 339 15.54 5.93 -3.57
C LEU A 339 14.34 6.78 -3.95
N ALA A 340 14.51 7.63 -4.96
CA ALA A 340 13.42 8.47 -5.47
C ALA A 340 12.24 7.64 -5.97
N ARG A 341 12.50 6.52 -6.66
CA ARG A 341 11.43 5.63 -7.11
C ARG A 341 10.73 4.92 -5.95
N ALA A 342 11.46 4.51 -4.92
CA ALA A 342 10.87 3.93 -3.71
C ALA A 342 9.89 4.91 -3.03
N GLY A 343 10.27 6.19 -2.90
CA GLY A 343 9.39 7.24 -2.39
C GLY A 343 8.12 7.43 -3.24
N GLN A 344 8.26 7.45 -4.58
CA GLN A 344 7.12 7.54 -5.49
C GLN A 344 6.15 6.36 -5.35
N VAL A 345 6.66 5.14 -5.22
CA VAL A 345 5.81 3.94 -5.03
C VAL A 345 5.05 4.04 -3.72
N LEU A 346 5.71 4.38 -2.60
CA LEU A 346 5.03 4.55 -1.31
C LEU A 346 3.95 5.64 -1.38
N SER A 347 4.24 6.77 -2.02
CA SER A 347 3.25 7.83 -2.24
C SER A 347 2.05 7.34 -3.06
N SER A 348 2.28 6.57 -4.12
CA SER A 348 1.19 5.99 -4.94
C SER A 348 0.37 4.94 -4.21
N LEU A 349 0.92 4.33 -3.16
CA LEU A 349 0.24 3.40 -2.27
C LEU A 349 -0.42 4.12 -1.08
N GLY A 350 -0.54 5.44 -1.10
CA GLY A 350 -1.19 6.24 -0.06
C GLY A 350 -0.36 6.46 1.20
N CYS A 351 0.94 6.15 1.19
CA CYS A 351 1.79 6.45 2.34
C CYS A 351 2.05 7.95 2.45
N MET A 352 2.08 8.46 3.69
CA MET A 352 2.41 9.86 3.97
C MET A 352 3.90 10.10 4.21
N SER A 353 4.63 9.07 4.62
CA SER A 353 6.07 9.11 4.89
C SER A 353 6.66 7.71 4.74
N GLY A 354 7.98 7.63 4.58
CA GLY A 354 8.64 6.36 4.31
C GLY A 354 10.15 6.43 4.19
N LEU A 355 10.77 5.26 4.33
CA LEU A 355 12.21 5.06 4.32
C LEU A 355 12.60 3.82 3.52
N ALA A 356 13.78 3.85 2.93
CA ALA A 356 14.43 2.69 2.34
C ALA A 356 15.28 1.98 3.40
N LEU A 357 15.13 0.66 3.46
CA LEU A 357 15.96 -0.24 4.26
C LEU A 357 17.21 -0.64 3.46
N ASP A 358 17.95 -1.63 3.96
CA ASP A 358 19.11 -2.12 3.21
C ASP A 358 18.67 -2.73 1.86
N GLY A 359 19.52 -2.57 0.85
CA GLY A 359 19.23 -2.94 -0.53
C GLY A 359 20.22 -3.94 -1.10
N GLY A 360 20.24 -4.05 -2.43
CA GLY A 360 21.12 -4.93 -3.18
C GLY A 360 20.97 -6.39 -2.75
N GLY A 361 22.08 -7.00 -2.34
CA GLY A 361 22.12 -8.39 -1.90
C GLY A 361 21.35 -8.67 -0.62
N SER A 362 20.88 -7.66 0.11
CA SER A 362 20.09 -7.87 1.33
C SER A 362 18.59 -7.97 1.04
N ALA A 363 18.12 -7.40 -0.08
CA ALA A 363 16.69 -7.29 -0.37
C ALA A 363 16.01 -8.66 -0.54
N ALA A 364 15.11 -9.00 0.38
CA ALA A 364 14.42 -10.28 0.37
C ALA A 364 12.97 -10.15 0.88
N LEU A 365 12.11 -11.05 0.42
CA LEU A 365 10.74 -11.20 0.90
C LEU A 365 10.36 -12.67 0.89
N GLY A 366 10.01 -13.21 2.06
CA GLY A 366 9.35 -14.50 2.17
C GLY A 366 8.05 -14.38 2.93
N LEU A 367 7.10 -15.22 2.54
CA LEU A 367 5.82 -15.40 3.21
C LEU A 367 5.70 -16.86 3.66
N ASP A 368 4.78 -17.12 4.57
CA ASP A 368 4.41 -18.45 5.06
C ASP A 368 4.23 -19.51 3.95
N ASN A 369 3.73 -19.09 2.80
CA ASN A 369 3.47 -19.91 1.63
C ASN A 369 4.58 -19.87 0.56
N GLY A 370 5.74 -19.29 0.88
CA GLY A 370 6.96 -19.37 0.08
C GLY A 370 7.69 -18.05 -0.15
N VAL A 371 8.86 -18.17 -0.76
CA VAL A 371 9.73 -17.02 -1.09
C VAL A 371 9.11 -16.23 -2.25
N ARG A 372 9.01 -14.91 -2.09
CA ARG A 372 8.49 -13.98 -3.09
C ARG A 372 9.59 -13.21 -3.80
N PHE A 373 10.62 -12.82 -3.06
CA PHE A 373 11.78 -12.12 -3.57
C PHE A 373 13.04 -12.64 -2.88
N THR A 374 14.04 -13.05 -3.67
CA THR A 374 15.33 -13.53 -3.16
C THR A 374 16.44 -12.67 -3.70
N SER A 375 17.48 -12.49 -2.90
CA SER A 375 18.75 -11.92 -3.33
C SER A 375 19.82 -13.01 -3.46
N ASP A 376 21.10 -12.61 -3.36
CA ASP A 376 22.27 -13.49 -3.33
C ASP A 376 22.47 -14.21 -1.98
N GLY A 377 21.51 -14.11 -1.04
CA GLY A 377 21.58 -14.75 0.27
C GLY A 377 22.58 -14.07 1.21
N ARG A 378 22.78 -12.75 1.07
CA ARG A 378 23.74 -11.97 1.87
C ARG A 378 23.49 -12.13 3.36
N LYS A 379 24.58 -12.34 4.10
CA LYS A 379 24.59 -12.27 5.56
C LYS A 379 24.38 -10.83 6.01
N GLN A 380 23.43 -10.61 6.91
CA GLN A 380 23.06 -9.32 7.47
C GLN A 380 22.95 -9.37 9.00
N TYR A 381 22.58 -8.26 9.63
CA TYR A 381 22.48 -8.18 11.09
C TYR A 381 21.11 -8.57 11.63
N ALA A 382 20.03 -8.06 11.02
CA ALA A 382 18.68 -8.22 11.51
C ALA A 382 17.69 -8.55 10.39
N VAL A 383 16.50 -9.03 10.79
CA VAL A 383 15.36 -9.33 9.92
C VAL A 383 14.13 -8.62 10.46
N LEU A 384 13.26 -8.17 9.57
CA LEU A 384 11.89 -7.79 9.91
C LEU A 384 10.98 -9.00 9.70
N TYR A 385 10.01 -9.20 10.58
CA TYR A 385 9.03 -10.27 10.47
C TYR A 385 7.68 -9.82 11.04
N TRP A 386 6.63 -10.56 10.72
CA TRP A 386 5.29 -10.29 11.20
C TRP A 386 4.49 -11.60 11.28
N GLU A 387 3.61 -11.67 12.27
CA GLU A 387 2.91 -12.88 12.68
C GLU A 387 1.45 -12.61 12.99
#